data_AF-A0A395CXY7-F1
#
_entry.id   AF-A0A395CXY7-F1
#
_cell.length_a   1.000
_cell.length_b   1.000
_cell.length_c   1.000
_cell.angle_alpha   90.00
_cell.angle_beta   90.00
_cell.angle_gamma   90.00
#
_symmetry.space_group_name_H-M   'P 1'
#
loop_
_entity.id
_entity.type
_entity.pdbx_description
1 polymer ?
#
loop_
_entity_poly.entity_id
_entity_poly.type
_entity_poly.pdbx_seq_one_letter_code
_entity_poly.pdbx_strand_id
1 'polypeptide(L)'
;MPRHNKTGRSKTEGHFVIVPESMTQTAAWRGLSGTAVKAWVDINLVYNGSNNGALGISSRALGERIGVHFTTAAAALLELENAGFLRRTKASSYSQKRLAAEYRLTHKRDDRTGDPPSNEFKRPRVVDNVVSLPAKGA
;
A
#
# COMPACT_ATOMS: atom_id res chain seq x y z
N MET A 1 8.22 -13.55 24.53
CA MET A 1 9.57 -12.95 24.55
C MET A 1 10.40 -13.54 23.42
N PRO A 2 11.21 -12.75 22.68
CA PRO A 2 12.08 -13.27 21.63
C PRO A 2 13.15 -14.19 22.23
N ARG A 3 13.37 -15.35 21.61
CA ARG A 3 14.37 -16.33 22.06
C ARG A 3 15.76 -15.85 21.62
N HIS A 4 16.54 -15.32 22.56
CA HIS A 4 17.95 -14.95 22.34
C HIS A 4 18.81 -16.19 22.10
N ASN A 5 19.78 -16.10 21.19
CA ASN A 5 20.81 -17.12 21.06
C ASN A 5 21.86 -17.01 22.18
N LYS A 6 22.80 -17.96 22.25
CA LYS A 6 23.88 -18.00 23.26
C LYS A 6 24.76 -16.73 23.31
N THR A 7 24.72 -15.85 22.30
CA THR A 7 25.47 -14.59 22.24
C THR A 7 24.62 -13.36 22.52
N GLY A 8 23.39 -13.53 23.01
CA GLY A 8 22.48 -12.41 23.29
C GLY A 8 21.88 -11.75 22.03
N ARG A 9 22.17 -12.27 20.84
CA ARG A 9 21.55 -11.82 19.60
C ARG A 9 20.19 -12.50 19.45
N SER A 10 19.11 -11.71 19.43
CA SER A 10 17.82 -12.24 19.00
C SER A 10 17.88 -12.37 17.48
N LYS A 11 17.25 -13.39 16.89
CA LYS A 11 16.99 -13.42 15.44
C LYS A 11 15.91 -12.39 15.04
N THR A 12 15.73 -11.31 15.81
CA THR A 12 14.49 -10.52 15.86
C THR A 12 14.76 -9.04 15.60
N GLU A 13 15.81 -8.71 14.86
CA GLU A 13 15.77 -7.44 14.12
C GLU A 13 14.84 -7.69 12.94
N GLY A 14 13.59 -7.25 13.06
CA GLY A 14 12.54 -7.50 12.07
C GLY A 14 12.87 -6.92 10.68
N HIS A 15 11.86 -6.90 9.80
CA HIS A 15 12.00 -6.30 8.48
C HIS A 15 12.08 -4.77 8.58
N PHE A 16 12.87 -4.17 7.70
CA PHE A 16 12.93 -2.71 7.51
C PHE A 16 12.38 -2.32 6.15
N VAL A 17 11.89 -1.09 6.06
CA VAL A 17 11.41 -0.49 4.81
C VAL A 17 12.38 0.61 4.42
N ILE A 18 13.00 0.46 3.24
CA ILE A 18 13.81 1.53 2.65
C ILE A 18 12.87 2.50 1.94
N VAL A 19 13.03 3.79 2.25
CA VAL A 19 12.36 4.89 1.56
C VAL A 19 13.42 5.68 0.79
N PRO A 20 13.55 5.48 -0.53
CA PRO A 20 14.53 6.21 -1.32
C PRO A 20 14.22 7.72 -1.34
N GLU A 21 15.24 8.57 -1.22
CA GLU A 21 15.07 10.02 -1.28
C GLU A 21 14.43 10.47 -2.60
N SER A 22 14.82 9.86 -3.72
CA SER A 22 14.23 10.14 -5.04
C SER A 22 12.72 9.92 -5.09
N MET A 23 12.18 9.06 -4.23
CA MET A 23 10.75 8.83 -4.09
C MET A 23 10.11 9.90 -3.22
N THR A 24 10.74 10.30 -2.11
CA THR A 24 10.20 11.31 -1.19
C THR A 24 10.17 12.72 -1.79
N GLN A 25 11.03 12.98 -2.78
CA GLN A 25 11.06 14.24 -3.53
C GLN A 25 9.96 14.36 -4.59
N THR A 26 9.22 13.28 -4.89
CA THR A 26 8.12 13.32 -5.87
C THR A 26 6.90 14.07 -5.35
N ALA A 27 6.17 14.74 -6.25
CA ALA A 27 4.89 15.38 -5.92
C ALA A 27 3.87 14.37 -5.38
N ALA A 28 3.86 13.15 -5.93
CA ALA A 28 2.99 12.06 -5.48
C ALA A 28 3.23 11.73 -4.00
N TRP A 29 4.49 11.59 -3.57
CA TRP A 29 4.80 11.31 -2.16
C TRP A 29 4.43 12.46 -1.24
N ARG A 30 4.78 13.71 -1.61
CA ARG A 30 4.49 14.89 -0.79
C ARG A 30 3.00 15.19 -0.68
N GLY A 31 2.20 14.75 -1.64
CA GLY A 31 0.75 14.88 -1.62
C GLY A 31 0.03 13.83 -0.75
N LEU A 32 0.73 12.79 -0.28
CA LEU A 32 0.11 11.75 0.54
C LEU A 32 -0.24 12.27 1.94
N SER A 33 -1.40 11.85 2.42
CA SER A 33 -1.80 11.98 3.81
C SER A 33 -0.88 11.17 4.72
N GLY A 34 -0.73 11.61 5.98
CA GLY A 34 0.07 10.88 6.97
C GLY A 34 -0.42 9.43 7.18
N THR A 35 -1.73 9.20 7.04
CA THR A 35 -2.31 7.86 7.10
C THR A 35 -1.91 7.01 5.89
N ALA A 36 -1.89 7.58 4.67
CA ALA A 36 -1.42 6.87 3.49
C ALA A 36 0.07 6.52 3.57
N VAL A 37 0.91 7.42 4.08
CA VAL A 37 2.33 7.12 4.34
C VAL A 37 2.46 5.97 5.34
N LYS A 38 1.72 6.00 6.46
CA LYS A 38 1.72 4.93 7.46
C LYS A 38 1.25 3.59 6.86
N ALA A 39 0.19 3.61 6.05
CA ALA A 39 -0.29 2.45 5.33
C ALA A 39 0.76 1.90 4.36
N TRP A 40 1.43 2.76 3.59
CA TRP A 40 2.49 2.34 2.66
C TRP A 40 3.65 1.65 3.38
N VAL A 41 4.08 2.17 4.54
CA VAL A 41 5.11 1.52 5.38
C VAL A 41 4.64 0.15 5.83
N ASP A 42 3.42 0.05 6.37
CA ASP A 42 2.87 -1.21 6.88
C ASP A 42 2.71 -2.27 5.78
N ILE A 43 2.33 -1.86 4.57
CA ILE A 43 2.25 -2.72 3.38
C ILE A 43 3.65 -3.22 2.97
N ASN A 44 4.66 -2.35 2.98
CA ASN A 44 6.04 -2.76 2.71
C ASN A 44 6.59 -3.73 3.77
N LEU A 45 6.09 -3.68 5.01
CA LEU A 45 6.45 -4.64 6.06
C LEU A 45 5.78 -6.01 5.88
N VAL A 46 4.64 -6.10 5.18
CA VAL A 46 4.02 -7.39 4.80
C VAL A 46 4.81 -8.08 3.69
N TYR A 47 5.46 -7.27 2.86
CA TYR A 47 6.25 -7.78 1.76
C TYR A 47 7.44 -8.60 2.29
N ASN A 48 7.47 -9.89 1.97
CA ASN A 48 8.45 -10.84 2.49
C ASN A 48 9.61 -11.14 1.51
N GLY A 49 9.69 -10.41 0.40
CA GLY A 49 10.70 -10.63 -0.64
C GLY A 49 10.23 -11.45 -1.83
N SER A 50 9.05 -12.09 -1.77
CA SER A 50 8.56 -12.97 -2.85
C SER A 50 7.05 -12.93 -3.07
N ASN A 51 6.31 -12.06 -2.38
CA ASN A 51 4.85 -11.98 -2.46
C ASN A 51 4.33 -10.67 -3.08
N ASN A 52 5.19 -9.86 -3.71
CA ASN A 52 4.71 -8.67 -4.43
C ASN A 52 3.91 -9.12 -5.66
N GLY A 53 2.69 -8.58 -5.85
CA GLY A 53 1.75 -9.11 -6.84
C GLY A 53 0.60 -9.91 -6.24
N ALA A 54 0.77 -10.41 -5.01
CA ALA A 54 -0.20 -11.20 -4.26
C ALA A 54 -0.37 -10.68 -2.82
N LEU A 55 -0.14 -9.39 -2.58
CA LEU A 55 -0.29 -8.79 -1.25
C LEU A 55 -1.78 -8.71 -0.90
N GLY A 56 -2.28 -9.72 -0.20
CA GLY A 56 -3.66 -9.78 0.27
C GLY A 56 -3.88 -8.83 1.45
N ILE A 57 -4.43 -7.64 1.18
CA ILE A 57 -4.63 -6.60 2.19
C ILE A 57 -6.11 -6.23 2.23
N SER A 58 -6.72 -6.43 3.40
CA SER A 58 -8.06 -5.91 3.68
C SER A 58 -7.98 -4.59 4.43
N SER A 59 -8.95 -3.69 4.20
CA SER A 59 -9.01 -2.42 4.92
C SER A 59 -9.18 -2.59 6.44
N ARG A 60 -9.84 -3.66 6.88
CA ARG A 60 -9.98 -3.99 8.31
C ARG A 60 -8.64 -4.38 8.93
N ALA A 61 -7.95 -5.36 8.34
CA ALA A 61 -6.64 -5.81 8.83
C ALA A 61 -5.60 -4.66 8.79
N LEU A 62 -5.62 -3.85 7.73
CA LEU A 62 -4.76 -2.67 7.64
C LEU A 62 -5.09 -1.65 8.74
N GLY A 63 -6.39 -1.37 8.96
CA GLY A 63 -6.85 -0.47 10.01
C GLY A 63 -6.40 -0.89 11.40
N GLU A 64 -6.52 -2.17 11.73
CA GLU A 64 -6.03 -2.75 12.98
C GLU A 64 -4.50 -2.57 13.13
N ARG A 65 -3.73 -2.82 12.07
CA ARG A 65 -2.26 -2.71 12.09
C ARG A 65 -1.76 -1.27 12.23
N ILE A 66 -2.43 -0.32 11.56
CA ILE A 66 -2.03 1.09 11.60
C ILE A 66 -2.80 1.91 12.65
N GLY A 67 -3.70 1.30 13.41
CA GLY A 67 -4.45 1.93 14.50
C GLY A 67 -5.45 2.99 14.02
N VAL A 68 -6.14 2.74 12.90
CA VAL A 68 -7.20 3.62 12.38
C VAL A 68 -8.46 2.83 12.05
N HIS A 69 -9.59 3.51 11.94
CA HIS A 69 -10.84 2.88 11.52
C HIS A 69 -10.74 2.33 10.08
N PHE A 70 -11.43 1.23 9.80
CA PHE A 70 -11.33 0.54 8.51
C PHE A 70 -11.70 1.43 7.30
N THR A 71 -12.59 2.41 7.49
CA THR A 71 -12.96 3.38 6.44
C THR A 71 -11.78 4.29 6.09
N THR A 72 -11.04 4.76 7.09
CA THR A 72 -9.83 5.57 6.90
C THR A 72 -8.73 4.75 6.24
N ALA A 73 -8.56 3.48 6.63
CA ALA A 73 -7.62 2.57 5.97
C ALA A 73 -8.01 2.31 4.50
N ALA A 74 -9.30 2.18 4.20
CA ALA A 74 -9.79 2.05 2.83
C ALA A 74 -9.51 3.31 1.98
N ALA A 75 -9.71 4.50 2.55
CA ALA A 75 -9.39 5.76 1.89
C ALA A 75 -7.87 5.88 1.62
N ALA A 76 -7.03 5.48 2.57
CA ALA A 76 -5.58 5.45 2.41
C ALA A 76 -5.14 4.48 1.29
N LEU A 77 -5.77 3.30 1.18
CA LEU A 77 -5.50 2.37 0.08
C LEU A 77 -5.84 2.97 -1.28
N LEU A 78 -6.99 3.65 -1.39
CA LEU A 78 -7.40 4.33 -2.61
C LEU A 78 -6.46 5.48 -2.97
N GLU A 79 -6.03 6.25 -1.96
CA GLU A 79 -5.06 7.34 -2.13
C GLU A 79 -3.72 6.82 -2.67
N LEU A 80 -3.19 5.73 -2.11
CA LEU A 80 -1.96 5.09 -2.59
C LEU A 80 -2.11 4.51 -4.01
N GLU A 81 -3.29 4.00 -4.35
CA GLU A 81 -3.60 3.52 -5.70
C GLU A 81 -3.64 4.67 -6.71
N ASN A 82 -4.29 5.78 -6.36
CA ASN A 82 -4.37 6.98 -7.19
C ASN A 82 -3.01 7.66 -7.37
N ALA A 83 -2.22 7.73 -6.31
CA ALA A 83 -0.85 8.26 -6.33
C ALA A 83 0.14 7.34 -7.04
N GLY A 84 -0.26 6.10 -7.40
CA GLY A 84 0.57 5.18 -8.17
C GLY A 84 1.64 4.45 -7.35
N PHE A 85 1.51 4.39 -6.02
CA PHE A 85 2.38 3.57 -5.16
C PHE A 85 1.90 2.12 -5.05
N LEU A 86 0.60 1.92 -5.20
CA LEU A 86 -0.06 0.63 -5.13
C LEU A 86 -0.83 0.38 -6.42
N ARG A 87 -0.87 -0.87 -6.88
CA ARG A 87 -1.77 -1.28 -7.96
C ARG A 87 -2.50 -2.55 -7.55
N ARG A 88 -3.82 -2.57 -7.74
CA ARG A 88 -4.63 -3.77 -7.51
C ARG A 88 -4.36 -4.80 -8.60
N THR A 89 -3.94 -6.00 -8.21
CA THR A 89 -3.66 -7.12 -9.14
C THR A 89 -4.84 -8.08 -9.24
N LYS A 90 -5.68 -8.15 -8.21
CA LYS A 90 -6.93 -8.92 -8.20
C LYS A 90 -7.99 -8.20 -7.39
N ALA A 91 -9.16 -7.99 -7.99
CA ALA A 91 -10.32 -7.45 -7.28
C ALA A 91 -10.89 -8.50 -6.31
N SER A 92 -11.28 -8.06 -5.12
CA SER A 92 -12.17 -8.85 -4.26
C SER A 92 -13.56 -8.89 -4.90
N SER A 93 -14.09 -10.07 -5.19
CA SER A 93 -15.45 -10.24 -5.71
C SER A 93 -16.42 -10.63 -4.60
N TYR A 94 -17.62 -10.05 -4.60
CA TYR A 94 -18.70 -10.42 -3.68
C TYR A 94 -19.10 -11.91 -3.80
N SER A 95 -18.93 -12.49 -4.99
CA SER A 95 -19.16 -13.93 -5.25
C SER A 95 -18.07 -14.80 -4.62
N GLN A 96 -16.83 -14.30 -4.52
CA GLN A 96 -15.71 -15.00 -3.89
C GLN A 96 -15.66 -14.66 -2.40
N LYS A 97 -16.55 -15.30 -1.62
CA LYS A 97 -16.54 -15.22 -0.16
C LYS A 97 -15.13 -15.55 0.36
N ARG A 98 -14.51 -14.59 1.08
CA ARG A 98 -13.25 -14.70 1.86
C ARG A 98 -11.92 -14.34 1.17
N LEU A 99 -11.90 -13.80 -0.05
CA LEU A 99 -10.65 -13.31 -0.64
C LEU A 99 -10.50 -11.79 -0.49
N ALA A 100 -9.41 -11.36 0.17
CA ALA A 100 -9.00 -9.96 0.18
C ALA A 100 -8.55 -9.53 -1.22
N ALA A 101 -8.63 -8.22 -1.51
CA ALA A 101 -8.02 -7.69 -2.71
C ALA A 101 -6.50 -7.90 -2.65
N GLU A 102 -5.93 -8.30 -3.78
CA GLU A 102 -4.49 -8.46 -3.93
C GLU A 102 -3.91 -7.21 -4.57
N TYR A 103 -2.75 -6.80 -4.06
CA TYR A 103 -2.05 -5.62 -4.52
C TYR A 103 -0.59 -5.93 -4.87
N ARG A 104 0.00 -5.00 -5.61
CA ARG A 104 1.44 -4.90 -5.82
C ARG A 104 1.93 -3.50 -5.51
N LEU A 105 3.12 -3.42 -4.94
CA LEU A 105 3.92 -2.22 -4.80
C LEU A 105 4.61 -1.90 -6.13
N THR A 106 4.41 -0.70 -6.67
CA THR A 106 4.89 -0.33 -8.01
C THR A 106 6.39 -0.01 -8.05
N HIS A 107 7.01 0.29 -6.90
CA HIS A 107 8.45 0.52 -6.77
C HIS A 107 9.26 -0.77 -6.63
N LYS A 108 8.60 -1.93 -6.58
CA LYS A 108 9.23 -3.26 -6.51
C LYS A 108 8.85 -4.08 -7.74
N ARG A 109 9.67 -5.08 -8.06
CA ARG A 109 9.40 -6.07 -9.11
C ARG A 109 8.13 -6.84 -8.75
N ASP A 110 7.30 -7.17 -9.73
CA ASP A 110 6.17 -8.08 -9.53
C ASP A 110 6.71 -9.51 -9.42
N ASP A 111 6.56 -10.15 -8.26
CA ASP A 111 7.11 -11.50 -8.04
C ASP A 111 6.23 -12.58 -8.68
N ARG A 112 4.99 -12.25 -9.07
CA ARG A 112 4.06 -13.17 -9.73
C ARG A 112 4.31 -13.24 -11.24
N THR A 113 4.44 -12.09 -11.89
CA THR A 113 4.66 -12.02 -13.35
C THR A 113 6.14 -11.89 -13.72
N GLY A 114 6.97 -11.45 -12.78
CA GLY A 114 8.38 -11.13 -13.03
C GLY A 114 8.60 -9.73 -13.59
N ASP A 115 7.55 -8.94 -13.78
CA ASP A 115 7.61 -7.61 -14.39
C ASP A 115 8.54 -6.65 -13.61
N PRO A 116 9.30 -5.80 -14.31
CA PRO A 116 10.15 -4.82 -13.65
C PRO A 116 9.32 -3.77 -12.88
N PRO A 117 9.91 -3.08 -11.88
CA PRO A 117 9.25 -2.01 -11.15
C PRO A 117 8.68 -0.93 -12.08
N SER A 118 7.38 -0.69 -12.02
CA SER A 118 6.70 0.28 -12.90
C SER A 118 6.88 1.73 -12.44
N ASN A 119 7.17 1.97 -11.15
CA ASN A 119 7.38 3.29 -10.55
C ASN A 119 6.30 4.32 -10.93
N GLU A 120 5.03 3.91 -10.90
CA GLU A 120 3.89 4.71 -11.40
C GLU A 120 3.75 6.06 -10.71
N PHE A 121 4.17 6.18 -9.44
CA PHE A 121 4.21 7.43 -8.70
C PHE A 121 5.07 8.54 -9.34
N LYS A 122 6.00 8.19 -10.24
CA LYS A 122 6.77 9.19 -11.03
C LYS A 122 5.93 9.86 -12.11
N ARG A 123 4.79 9.26 -12.47
CA ARG A 123 3.84 9.75 -13.48
C ARG A 123 2.45 9.78 -12.85
N PRO A 124 2.16 10.80 -12.02
CA PRO A 124 0.87 10.88 -11.35
C PRO A 124 -0.26 10.80 -12.39
N ARG A 125 -1.22 9.92 -12.15
CA ARG A 125 -2.43 9.86 -12.97
C ARG A 125 -3.16 11.18 -12.74
N VAL A 126 -3.40 11.92 -13.81
CA VAL A 126 -4.35 13.03 -13.77
C VAL A 126 -5.72 12.37 -13.58
N VAL A 127 -6.19 12.32 -12.34
CA VAL A 127 -7.59 12.04 -12.06
C VAL A 127 -8.33 13.33 -12.33
N ASP A 128 -9.02 13.40 -13.47
CA ASP A 128 -9.92 14.50 -13.77
C ASP A 128 -11.02 14.51 -12.70
N ASN A 129 -10.84 15.35 -11.68
CA ASN A 129 -11.85 15.57 -10.64
C ASN A 129 -13.00 16.38 -11.25
N VAL A 130 -13.82 15.75 -12.08
CA VAL A 130 -15.15 16.26 -12.43
C VAL A 130 -16.09 15.89 -11.27
N VAL A 131 -15.97 16.60 -10.16
CA VAL A 131 -17.05 16.65 -9.17
C VAL A 131 -18.10 17.59 -9.74
N SER A 132 -19.04 17.03 -10.51
CA SER A 132 -20.32 17.69 -10.77
C SER A 132 -21.05 17.81 -9.44
N LEU A 133 -21.00 18.99 -8.82
CA LEU A 133 -21.93 19.37 -7.76
C LEU A 133 -23.34 19.34 -8.36
N PRO A 134 -24.32 18.62 -7.77
CA PRO A 134 -25.70 18.74 -8.21
C PRO A 134 -26.14 20.19 -7.98
N ALA A 135 -26.62 20.83 -9.05
CA ALA A 135 -27.25 22.13 -8.99
C ALA A 135 -28.37 22.06 -7.94
N LYS A 136 -28.24 22.85 -6.86
CA LYS A 136 -29.36 23.10 -5.96
C LYS A 136 -30.42 23.85 -6.77
N GLY A 137 -31.55 23.18 -7.01
CA GLY A 137 -32.75 23.83 -7.54
C GLY A 137 -33.19 24.92 -6.57
N ALA A 138 -33.39 26.11 -7.13
CA ALA A 138 -34.08 27.24 -6.50
C ALA A 138 -35.58 27.13 -6.76
#